data_AF-A0A2K8NU96-F1
#
_entry.id   AF-A0A2K8NU96-F1
#
_cell.length_a   1.000
_cell.length_b   1.000
_cell.length_c   1.000
_cell.angle_alpha   90.00
_cell.angle_beta   90.00
_cell.angle_gamma   90.00
#
_symmetry.space_group_name_H-M   'P 1'
#
loop_
_entity.id
_entity.type
_entity.pdbx_description
1 polymer ?
#
loop_
_entity_poly.entity_id
_entity_poly.type
_entity_poly.pdbx_seq_one_letter_code
_entity_poly.pdbx_strand_id
1 'polypeptide(L)'
;MKKLLMILTSIGIMGATTSMVVSCDQPTKLDGLKAEIKAAQKILKNSKSKSLADIQALREMIELSQMLVDAGDLSKEHVEVIKLGLKLTIELFQHHQD
;
A
#
# COMPACT_ATOMS: atom_id res chain seq x y z
N MET A 1 -59.71 28.44 -2.52
CA MET A 1 -59.08 27.95 -1.28
C MET A 1 -57.56 28.00 -1.45
N LYS A 2 -56.85 28.52 -0.43
CA LYS A 2 -55.46 28.28 0.02
C LYS A 2 -54.37 28.07 -1.08
N LYS A 3 -53.38 28.98 -1.20
CA LYS A 3 -52.04 28.92 -0.53
C LYS A 3 -51.34 27.58 -0.81
N LEU A 4 -50.15 27.41 -1.39
CA LEU A 4 -48.87 28.14 -1.45
C LEU A 4 -48.15 27.69 -2.75
N LEU A 5 -47.45 28.54 -3.50
CA LEU A 5 -46.03 28.91 -3.31
C LEU A 5 -45.10 27.68 -3.10
N MET A 6 -44.31 27.32 -4.13
CA MET A 6 -42.84 27.54 -4.16
C MET A 6 -42.21 26.82 -5.38
N ILE A 7 -41.71 27.56 -6.38
CA ILE A 7 -40.27 27.87 -6.59
C ILE A 7 -39.55 26.65 -7.19
N LEU A 8 -39.45 26.59 -8.52
CA LEU A 8 -38.31 27.06 -9.33
C LEU A 8 -37.16 26.04 -9.39
N THR A 9 -37.05 25.46 -10.58
CA THR A 9 -35.84 25.38 -11.42
C THR A 9 -34.56 24.77 -10.88
N SER A 10 -33.92 24.03 -11.79
CA SER A 10 -32.59 23.42 -11.74
C SER A 10 -32.59 22.11 -10.95
N ILE A 11 -32.19 20.96 -11.50
CA ILE A 11 -31.09 20.72 -12.41
C ILE A 11 -31.51 19.57 -13.35
N GLY A 12 -31.39 19.79 -14.66
CA GLY A 12 -31.31 18.67 -15.59
C GLY A 12 -29.97 17.96 -15.40
N ILE A 13 -29.99 16.64 -15.34
CA ILE A 13 -29.06 15.74 -16.03
C ILE A 13 -29.82 14.42 -16.17
N MET A 14 -30.31 14.16 -17.38
CA MET A 14 -30.41 12.78 -17.86
C MET A 14 -28.97 12.32 -18.06
N GLY A 15 -28.56 11.33 -17.27
CA GLY A 15 -27.26 10.71 -17.39
C GLY A 15 -27.30 9.42 -16.60
N ALA A 16 -27.36 8.30 -17.32
CA ALA A 16 -27.40 6.96 -16.77
C ALA A 16 -26.29 6.76 -15.73
N THR A 17 -26.66 6.64 -14.46
CA THR A 17 -25.82 6.03 -13.44
C THR A 17 -26.37 4.65 -13.18
N THR A 18 -26.27 3.76 -14.19
CA THR A 18 -26.19 2.34 -13.88
C THR A 18 -25.02 2.20 -12.93
N SER A 19 -25.36 1.91 -11.69
CA SER A 19 -24.48 1.81 -10.55
C SER A 19 -23.30 0.95 -10.96
N MET A 20 -22.17 1.59 -11.31
CA MET A 20 -20.88 0.94 -11.23
C MET A 20 -20.79 0.59 -9.76
N VAL A 21 -21.12 -0.65 -9.42
CA VAL A 21 -20.57 -1.33 -8.27
C VAL A 21 -19.07 -1.10 -8.41
N VAL A 22 -18.58 -0.09 -7.70
CA VAL A 22 -17.17 0.01 -7.38
C VAL A 22 -16.97 -1.28 -6.59
N SER A 23 -16.51 -2.32 -7.28
CA SER A 23 -15.76 -3.38 -6.63
C SER A 23 -14.68 -2.61 -5.91
N CYS A 24 -14.88 -2.34 -4.63
CA CYS A 24 -13.80 -2.00 -3.73
C CYS A 24 -12.86 -3.18 -3.86
N ASP A 25 -11.86 -3.06 -4.72
CA ASP A 25 -10.69 -3.92 -4.76
C ASP A 25 -10.16 -3.90 -3.32
N GLN A 26 -10.57 -4.89 -2.52
CA GLN A 26 -9.97 -5.09 -1.21
C GLN A 26 -8.51 -5.42 -1.52
N PRO A 27 -7.55 -4.56 -1.10
CA PRO A 27 -6.16 -4.75 -1.46
C PRO A 27 -5.75 -6.17 -1.08
N THR A 28 -5.22 -6.90 -2.04
CA THR A 28 -4.80 -8.28 -1.81
C THR A 28 -3.64 -8.27 -0.82
N LYS A 29 -3.40 -9.39 -0.13
CA LYS A 29 -2.22 -9.51 0.75
C LYS A 29 -0.92 -9.20 0.01
N LEU A 30 -0.85 -9.53 -1.29
CA LEU A 30 0.26 -9.22 -2.16
C LEU A 30 0.42 -7.71 -2.39
N ASP A 31 -0.68 -6.96 -2.51
CA ASP A 31 -0.65 -5.49 -2.57
C ASP A 31 -0.13 -4.89 -1.26
N GLY A 32 -0.49 -5.50 -0.13
CA GLY A 32 0.06 -5.15 1.17
C GLY A 32 1.58 -5.34 1.26
N LEU A 33 2.11 -6.44 0.70
CA LEU A 33 3.56 -6.68 0.62
C LEU A 33 4.25 -5.71 -0.34
N LYS A 34 3.68 -5.45 -1.52
CA LYS A 34 4.19 -4.45 -2.48
C LYS A 34 4.26 -3.05 -1.86
N ALA A 35 3.28 -2.67 -1.05
CA ALA A 35 3.27 -1.40 -0.34
C ALA A 35 4.40 -1.31 0.70
N GLU A 36 4.63 -2.38 1.45
CA GLU A 36 5.72 -2.46 2.44
C GLU A 36 7.10 -2.37 1.78
N ILE A 37 7.30 -3.06 0.63
CA ILE A 37 8.53 -2.97 -0.17
C ILE A 37 8.80 -1.52 -0.60
N LYS A 38 7.77 -0.81 -1.10
CA LYS A 38 7.90 0.61 -1.48
C LYS A 38 8.24 1.50 -0.28
N ALA A 39 7.67 1.23 0.89
CA ALA A 39 7.98 1.96 2.12
C ALA A 39 9.44 1.75 2.52
N ALA A 40 9.92 0.50 2.51
CA ALA A 40 11.30 0.13 2.80
C ALA A 40 12.29 0.81 1.83
N GLN A 41 12.01 0.82 0.52
CA GLN A 41 12.81 1.51 -0.48
C GLN A 41 12.91 3.02 -0.21
N LYS A 42 11.79 3.64 0.21
CA LYS A 42 11.77 5.07 0.58
C LYS A 42 12.59 5.33 1.84
N ILE A 43 12.52 4.46 2.84
CA ILE A 43 13.33 4.54 4.06
C ILE A 43 14.81 4.43 3.73
N LEU A 44 15.20 3.45 2.91
CA LEU A 44 16.59 3.27 2.47
C LEU A 44 17.10 4.49 1.69
N LYS A 45 16.30 5.04 0.77
CA LYS A 45 16.66 6.22 -0.03
C LYS A 45 16.84 7.50 0.82
N ASN A 46 16.06 7.63 1.88
CA ASN A 46 16.08 8.81 2.75
C ASN A 46 16.97 8.61 4.00
N SER A 47 17.55 7.42 4.16
CA SER A 47 18.38 7.07 5.31
C SER A 47 19.63 7.94 5.37
N LYS A 48 20.01 8.31 6.59
CA LYS A 48 21.32 8.91 6.89
C LYS A 48 22.25 7.95 7.61
N SER A 49 21.89 6.66 7.65
CA SER A 49 22.68 5.62 8.32
C SER A 49 24.11 5.62 7.79
N LYS A 50 25.08 5.53 8.70
CA LYS A 50 26.50 5.35 8.36
C LYS A 50 26.90 3.87 8.33
N SER A 51 26.02 2.98 8.80
CA SER A 51 26.28 1.55 8.87
C SER A 51 26.01 0.91 7.52
N LEU A 52 27.08 0.51 6.83
CA LEU A 52 26.98 -0.22 5.56
C LEU A 52 26.28 -1.57 5.75
N ALA A 53 26.49 -2.23 6.90
CA ALA A 53 25.85 -3.50 7.22
C ALA A 53 24.33 -3.37 7.31
N ASP A 54 23.83 -2.33 7.98
CA ASP A 54 22.39 -2.10 8.13
C ASP A 54 21.75 -1.71 6.77
N ILE A 55 22.42 -0.86 5.99
CA ILE A 55 21.98 -0.49 4.63
C ILE A 55 21.90 -1.73 3.75
N GLN A 56 22.88 -2.60 3.83
CA GLN A 56 22.94 -3.83 3.05
C GLN A 56 21.85 -4.82 3.47
N ALA A 57 21.67 -5.05 4.78
CA ALA A 57 20.61 -5.92 5.29
C ALA A 57 19.21 -5.48 4.84
N LEU A 58 18.91 -4.17 4.91
CA LEU A 58 17.62 -3.65 4.43
C LEU A 58 17.49 -3.79 2.90
N ARG A 59 18.56 -3.53 2.14
CA ARG A 59 18.55 -3.70 0.68
C ARG A 59 18.29 -5.15 0.27
N GLU A 60 18.99 -6.10 0.87
CA GLU A 60 18.84 -7.53 0.58
C GLU A 60 17.44 -8.02 0.91
N MET A 61 16.85 -7.58 2.02
CA MET A 61 15.48 -7.95 2.37
C MET A 61 14.45 -7.36 1.39
N ILE A 62 14.66 -6.13 0.90
CA ILE A 62 13.84 -5.51 -0.16
C ILE A 62 13.91 -6.34 -1.44
N GLU A 63 15.12 -6.68 -1.89
CA GLU A 63 15.36 -7.43 -3.12
C GLU A 63 14.74 -8.83 -3.05
N LEU A 64 14.94 -9.55 -1.94
CA LEU A 64 14.35 -10.86 -1.72
C LEU A 64 12.81 -10.80 -1.71
N SER A 65 12.24 -9.79 -1.04
CA SER A 65 10.78 -9.59 -1.02
C SER A 65 10.23 -9.32 -2.42
N GLN A 66 10.95 -8.53 -3.23
CA GLN A 66 10.56 -8.23 -4.61
C GLN A 66 10.63 -9.48 -5.51
N MET A 67 11.71 -10.27 -5.41
CA MET A 67 11.83 -11.53 -6.15
C MET A 67 10.68 -12.49 -5.84
N LEU A 68 10.27 -12.58 -4.57
CA LEU A 68 9.17 -13.45 -4.16
C LEU A 68 7.82 -12.94 -4.68
N VAL A 69 7.60 -11.62 -4.70
CA VAL A 69 6.42 -11.01 -5.34
C VAL A 69 6.38 -11.29 -6.84
N ASP A 70 7.52 -11.17 -7.52
CA ASP A 70 7.64 -11.35 -8.97
C ASP A 70 7.47 -12.81 -9.39
N ALA A 71 7.82 -13.77 -8.51
CA ALA A 71 7.57 -15.19 -8.72
C ALA A 71 6.08 -15.56 -8.76
N GLY A 72 5.20 -14.73 -8.17
CA GLY A 72 3.74 -14.79 -8.33
C GLY A 72 3.02 -15.95 -7.62
N ASP A 73 3.70 -17.03 -7.26
CA ASP A 73 3.13 -18.22 -6.62
C ASP A 73 3.44 -18.27 -5.11
N LEU A 74 2.96 -17.25 -4.38
CA LEU A 74 3.07 -17.22 -2.93
C LEU A 74 1.74 -17.54 -2.26
N SER A 75 1.79 -18.52 -1.35
CA SER A 75 0.68 -18.75 -0.42
C SER A 75 0.44 -17.51 0.44
N LYS A 76 -0.79 -17.35 0.92
CA LYS A 76 -1.15 -16.24 1.83
C LYS A 76 -0.29 -16.22 3.10
N GLU A 77 0.15 -17.38 3.58
CA GLU A 77 1.00 -17.50 4.76
C GLU A 77 2.42 -17.04 4.47
N HIS A 78 2.99 -17.43 3.32
CA HIS A 78 4.31 -16.96 2.90
C HIS A 78 4.34 -15.44 2.76
N VAL A 79 3.30 -14.82 2.18
CA VAL A 79 3.20 -13.36 2.08
C VAL A 79 3.26 -12.67 3.45
N GLU A 80 2.56 -13.19 4.46
CA GLU A 80 2.59 -12.61 5.81
C GLU A 80 3.95 -12.79 6.50
N VAL A 81 4.60 -13.94 6.31
CA VAL A 81 5.95 -14.19 6.86
C VAL A 81 6.97 -13.24 6.25
N ILE A 82 6.96 -13.07 4.92
CA ILE A 82 7.84 -12.13 4.23
C ILE A 82 7.58 -10.71 4.70
N LYS A 83 6.30 -10.32 4.83
CA LYS A 83 5.92 -8.99 5.31
C LYS A 83 6.38 -8.75 6.74
N LEU A 84 6.28 -9.73 7.63
CA LEU A 84 6.78 -9.64 9.01
C LEU A 84 8.30 -9.49 9.03
N GLY A 85 9.02 -10.30 8.25
CA GLY A 85 10.47 -10.19 8.12
C GLY A 85 10.91 -8.81 7.64
N LEU A 86 10.26 -8.28 6.60
CA LEU A 86 10.56 -6.95 6.07
C LEU A 86 10.32 -5.85 7.11
N LYS A 87 9.22 -5.93 7.87
CA LYS A 87 8.92 -4.98 8.96
C LYS A 87 9.97 -5.00 10.06
N LEU A 88 10.39 -6.19 10.49
CA LEU A 88 11.44 -6.32 11.51
C LEU A 88 12.75 -5.73 11.03
N THR A 89 13.15 -5.98 9.78
CA THR A 89 14.36 -5.40 9.20
C THR A 89 14.28 -3.87 9.11
N ILE A 90 13.12 -3.32 8.75
CA ILE A 90 12.89 -1.87 8.76
C ILE A 90 13.06 -1.30 10.16
N GLU A 91 12.41 -1.91 11.16
CA GLU A 91 12.45 -1.44 12.56
C GLU A 91 13.89 -1.43 13.08
N LEU A 92 14.64 -2.52 12.87
CA LEU A 92 16.06 -2.61 13.27
C LEU A 92 16.91 -1.55 12.55
N PHE A 93 16.69 -1.37 11.25
CA PHE A 93 17.40 -0.37 10.45
C PHE A 93 17.13 1.08 10.91
N GLN A 94 15.91 1.35 11.35
CA GLN A 94 15.53 2.67 11.87
C GLN A 94 16.06 2.90 13.28
N HIS A 95 16.02 1.89 14.16
CA HIS A 95 16.58 1.99 15.50
C HIS A 95 18.11 2.20 15.49
N HIS A 96 18.84 1.65 14.52
CA HIS A 96 20.29 1.88 14.40
C HIS A 96 20.66 3.26 13.80
N GLN A 97 19.68 4.08 13.43
CA GLN A 97 19.91 5.45 12.93
C GLN A 97 19.82 6.53 14.01
N ASP A 98 19.23 6.21 15.17
CA ASP A 98 19.16 7.08 16.35
C ASP A 98 20.47 7.05 17.17
#